data_AF-A0A354NZ48-F1
#
_entry.id   AF-A0A354NZ48-F1
#
_cell.length_a   1.000
_cell.length_b   1.000
_cell.length_c   1.000
_cell.angle_alpha   90.00
_cell.angle_beta   90.00
_cell.angle_gamma   90.00
#
_symmetry.space_group_name_H-M   'P 1'
#
loop_
_entity.id
_entity.type
_entity.pdbx_description
1 polymer ?
#
loop_
_entity_poly.entity_id
_entity_poly.type
_entity_poly.pdbx_seq_one_letter_code
_entity_poly.pdbx_strand_id
1 'polypeptide(L)'
;SVAPPTPLPPVVQEQAESTIIKTVTASVMILERKETGPPALGEIVIMPQSVVVDLEESIILTATAFLADGSPTDDVELVWAINDVRAGTIKPTGLFTAGRKPGDFPDAITVTVVQKTDDGLVYTVSSVPVTVVGDAKQASLAEIVILPTKPAVLTGQLYRFRAVAYDEHGLVVPGVSYEWSIKDQSMGELNSIGYLSVSAQPGTYIDGVTVMGRWNGIEITDSVDVTVLDVPNSKENLTVQVLPQRFQIDHGEDMQLRAVAINGLGELIAGAEIRWSMEAPLAGS
;
A
#
# COMPACT_ATOMS: atom_id res chain seq x y z
N SER A 1 94.57 -75.54 -11.60
CA SER A 1 94.63 -75.35 -13.07
C SER A 1 93.20 -75.20 -13.56
N VAL A 2 92.58 -74.00 -13.59
CA VAL A 2 92.71 -72.87 -14.57
C VAL A 2 92.32 -73.34 -15.97
N ALA A 3 91.35 -72.81 -16.75
CA ALA A 3 90.35 -71.70 -16.72
C ALA A 3 89.16 -72.15 -17.66
N PRO A 4 88.15 -71.36 -18.15
CA PRO A 4 88.08 -69.90 -18.44
C PRO A 4 86.75 -69.20 -17.99
N PRO A 5 86.58 -67.87 -18.21
CA PRO A 5 85.42 -67.11 -17.71
C PRO A 5 84.23 -67.16 -18.68
N THR A 6 83.05 -66.78 -18.22
CA THR A 6 81.83 -66.69 -19.06
C THR A 6 81.13 -65.35 -18.78
N PRO A 7 80.65 -64.65 -19.83
CA PRO A 7 80.50 -63.20 -19.84
C PRO A 7 79.29 -62.69 -19.05
N LEU A 8 79.36 -61.44 -18.60
CA LEU A 8 78.20 -60.71 -18.09
C LEU A 8 77.19 -60.47 -19.24
N PRO A 9 75.89 -60.76 -19.03
CA PRO A 9 74.83 -60.49 -20.00
C PRO A 9 74.56 -58.97 -20.17
N PRO A 10 73.93 -58.57 -21.28
CA PRO A 10 73.81 -57.17 -21.70
C PRO A 10 72.93 -56.31 -20.78
N VAL A 11 73.23 -55.01 -20.78
CA VAL A 11 72.44 -53.94 -20.14
C VAL A 11 71.01 -53.96 -20.67
N VAL A 12 70.05 -54.26 -19.81
CA VAL A 12 68.63 -54.03 -20.07
C VAL A 12 68.35 -52.56 -19.77
N GLN A 13 68.02 -51.77 -20.79
CA GLN A 13 67.39 -50.46 -20.61
C GLN A 13 65.94 -50.69 -20.16
N GLU A 14 65.68 -50.53 -18.88
CA GLU A 14 64.33 -50.57 -18.34
C GLU A 14 63.67 -49.21 -18.58
N GLN A 15 62.94 -49.11 -19.69
CA GLN A 15 62.07 -47.97 -19.98
C GLN A 15 60.76 -48.18 -19.20
N ALA A 16 60.73 -47.71 -17.95
CA ALA A 16 59.51 -47.70 -17.15
C ALA A 16 58.65 -46.47 -17.50
N GLU A 17 57.57 -46.69 -18.25
CA GLU A 17 56.47 -45.75 -18.38
C GLU A 17 55.70 -45.58 -17.05
N SER A 18 55.10 -44.42 -16.92
CA SER A 18 54.73 -43.70 -15.70
C SER A 18 53.52 -44.27 -14.96
N THR A 19 53.47 -44.05 -13.64
CA THR A 19 52.19 -43.79 -12.96
C THR A 19 52.42 -42.75 -11.86
N ILE A 20 51.97 -41.52 -12.10
CA ILE A 20 51.88 -40.49 -11.06
C ILE A 20 50.53 -40.66 -10.37
N ILE A 21 50.51 -41.18 -9.14
CA ILE A 21 49.32 -41.17 -8.30
C ILE A 21 49.30 -39.83 -7.55
N LYS A 22 48.30 -38.98 -7.83
CA LYS A 22 48.02 -37.81 -6.99
C LYS A 22 46.81 -38.09 -6.11
N THR A 23 47.06 -38.18 -4.81
CA THR A 23 46.01 -38.21 -3.80
C THR A 23 45.63 -36.78 -3.44
N VAL A 24 44.34 -36.45 -3.53
CA VAL A 24 43.78 -35.19 -3.03
C VAL A 24 42.84 -35.55 -1.89
N THR A 25 43.10 -35.02 -0.70
CA THR A 25 42.19 -35.10 0.43
C THR A 25 41.38 -33.83 0.53
N ALA A 26 40.06 -33.98 0.62
CA ALA A 26 39.15 -32.93 1.04
C ALA A 26 38.69 -33.26 2.47
N SER A 27 38.76 -32.27 3.36
CA SER A 27 38.22 -32.35 4.70
C SER A 27 36.99 -31.46 4.80
N VAL A 28 35.89 -32.02 5.31
CA VAL A 28 34.66 -31.30 5.62
C VAL A 28 34.63 -31.03 7.12
N MET A 29 34.38 -29.78 7.50
CA MET A 29 34.07 -29.41 8.87
C MET A 29 32.55 -29.47 9.03
N ILE A 30 32.06 -30.43 9.81
CA ILE A 30 30.64 -30.48 10.20
C ILE A 30 30.51 -29.60 11.45
N LEU A 31 29.91 -28.42 11.28
CA LEU A 31 29.44 -27.63 12.40
C LEU A 31 28.17 -28.32 12.95
N GLU A 32 28.12 -28.61 14.25
CA GLU A 32 26.87 -29.01 14.89
C GLU A 32 25.80 -27.95 14.58
N ARG A 33 24.62 -28.40 14.14
CA ARG A 33 23.45 -27.53 14.09
C ARG A 33 23.16 -27.14 15.53
N LYS A 34 23.28 -25.86 15.87
CA LYS A 34 22.79 -25.34 17.15
C LYS A 34 21.28 -25.52 17.20
N GLU A 35 20.81 -26.64 17.75
CA GLU A 35 19.40 -26.96 18.04
C GLU A 35 18.91 -26.20 19.27
N THR A 36 19.08 -24.88 19.27
CA THR A 36 18.33 -24.06 20.22
C THR A 36 17.70 -22.95 19.41
N GLY A 37 16.44 -23.14 19.03
CA GLY A 37 15.57 -22.02 18.70
C GLY A 37 15.59 -20.97 19.81
N PRO A 38 15.07 -19.75 19.56
CA PRO A 38 15.06 -18.72 20.58
C PRO A 38 14.35 -19.23 21.84
N PRO A 39 14.78 -18.81 23.05
CA PRO A 39 14.15 -19.24 24.29
C PRO A 39 12.64 -19.00 24.26
N ALA A 40 11.86 -19.97 24.72
CA ALA A 40 10.41 -19.87 24.69
C ALA A 40 9.92 -18.67 25.51
N LEU A 41 9.03 -17.87 24.92
CA LEU A 41 8.35 -16.79 25.64
C LEU A 41 7.36 -17.34 26.67
N GLY A 42 7.33 -16.71 27.84
CA GLY A 42 6.43 -16.99 28.95
C GLY A 42 5.25 -16.02 28.96
N GLU A 43 5.47 -14.79 29.44
CA GLU A 43 4.41 -13.79 29.63
C GLU A 43 4.85 -12.37 29.25
N ILE A 44 3.87 -11.46 29.15
CA ILE A 44 4.10 -10.03 28.98
C ILE A 44 3.39 -9.32 30.14
N VAL A 45 4.15 -8.53 30.90
CA VAL A 45 3.61 -7.72 32.00
C VAL A 45 3.53 -6.27 31.55
N ILE A 46 2.33 -5.70 31.59
CA ILE A 46 2.06 -4.28 31.29
C ILE A 46 1.95 -3.49 32.59
N MET A 47 2.58 -2.32 32.65
CA MET A 47 2.50 -1.39 33.78
C MET A 47 2.02 0.00 33.33
N PRO A 48 1.03 0.60 34.03
CA PRO A 48 0.19 -0.01 35.06
C PRO A 48 -0.69 -1.16 34.54
N GLN A 49 -1.11 -2.07 35.44
CA GLN A 49 -1.99 -3.22 35.10
C GLN A 49 -3.46 -2.83 34.89
N SER A 50 -3.83 -1.60 35.22
CA SER A 50 -5.14 -1.00 34.94
C SER A 50 -4.97 0.51 34.82
N VAL A 51 -5.69 1.13 33.90
CA VAL A 51 -5.62 2.57 33.67
C VAL A 51 -6.94 3.21 34.09
N VAL A 52 -6.88 4.27 34.89
CA VAL A 52 -8.01 5.16 35.20
C VAL A 52 -7.55 6.58 34.92
N VAL A 53 -8.22 7.27 34.00
CA VAL A 53 -7.77 8.56 33.45
C VAL A 53 -8.96 9.46 33.12
N ASP A 54 -8.75 10.77 33.22
CA ASP A 54 -9.70 11.76 32.73
C ASP A 54 -9.75 11.75 31.19
N LEU A 55 -10.80 12.38 30.63
CA LEU A 55 -10.94 12.54 29.19
C LEU A 55 -9.70 13.22 28.59
N GLU A 56 -9.17 12.64 27.52
CA GLU A 56 -8.01 13.16 26.76
C GLU A 56 -6.68 13.21 27.55
N GLU A 57 -6.67 12.74 28.79
CA GLU A 57 -5.45 12.59 29.56
C GLU A 57 -4.53 11.56 28.90
N SER A 58 -3.22 11.77 29.01
CA SER A 58 -2.22 10.86 28.46
C SER A 58 -1.33 10.26 29.55
N ILE A 59 -1.06 8.97 29.43
CA ILE A 59 -0.20 8.19 30.32
C ILE A 59 0.73 7.30 29.51
N ILE A 60 1.93 7.03 30.03
CA ILE A 60 2.85 6.07 29.44
C ILE A 60 2.57 4.69 30.04
N LEU A 61 2.33 3.72 29.16
CA LEU A 61 2.35 2.30 29.49
C LEU A 61 3.72 1.72 29.13
N THR A 62 4.26 0.87 29.99
CA THR A 62 5.44 0.07 29.70
C THR A 62 5.06 -1.41 29.66
N ALA A 63 5.78 -2.19 28.86
CA ALA A 63 5.61 -3.63 28.80
C ALA A 63 6.98 -4.30 28.89
N THR A 64 7.06 -5.39 29.65
CA THR A 64 8.26 -6.22 29.78
C THR A 64 7.87 -7.65 29.45
N ALA A 65 8.61 -8.26 28.52
CA ALA A 65 8.43 -9.67 28.18
C ALA A 65 9.31 -10.54 29.09
N PHE A 66 8.78 -11.70 29.46
CA PHE A 66 9.46 -12.71 30.25
C PHE A 66 9.54 -14.01 29.47
N LEU A 67 10.67 -14.69 29.58
CA LEU A 67 10.85 -16.04 29.07
C LEU A 67 10.08 -17.05 29.94
N ALA A 68 9.92 -18.29 29.46
CA ALA A 68 9.23 -19.36 30.18
C ALA A 68 9.86 -19.72 31.54
N ASP A 69 11.12 -19.35 31.77
CA ASP A 69 11.82 -19.50 33.04
C ASP A 69 11.62 -18.31 34.01
N GLY A 70 10.87 -17.29 33.59
CA GLY A 70 10.57 -16.09 34.37
C GLY A 70 11.65 -15.00 34.31
N SER A 71 12.70 -15.16 33.50
CA SER A 71 13.68 -14.10 33.27
C SER A 71 13.16 -13.02 32.30
N PRO A 72 13.43 -11.73 32.53
CA PRO A 72 13.02 -10.68 31.60
C PRO A 72 13.87 -10.73 30.32
N THR A 73 13.28 -10.38 29.18
CA THR A 73 13.96 -10.28 27.89
C THR A 73 13.59 -9.02 27.13
N ASP A 74 14.60 -8.38 26.55
CA ASP A 74 14.47 -7.25 25.62
C ASP A 74 14.70 -7.68 24.16
N ASP A 75 14.98 -8.96 23.91
CA ASP A 75 15.23 -9.53 22.57
C ASP A 75 13.91 -9.84 21.84
N VAL A 76 12.91 -8.99 22.02
CA VAL A 76 11.59 -9.12 21.39
C VAL A 76 11.02 -7.75 21.02
N GLU A 77 10.30 -7.72 19.90
CA GLU A 77 9.54 -6.54 19.50
C GLU A 77 8.15 -6.56 20.13
N LEU A 78 7.82 -5.49 20.85
CA LEU A 78 6.52 -5.29 21.48
C LEU A 78 5.64 -4.43 20.59
N VAL A 79 4.51 -4.98 20.15
CA VAL A 79 3.54 -4.29 19.30
C VAL A 79 2.31 -3.91 20.13
N TRP A 80 2.17 -2.61 20.39
CA TRP A 80 0.97 -2.05 21.03
C TRP A 80 -0.18 -1.94 20.03
N ALA A 81 -1.38 -2.25 20.49
CA ALA A 81 -2.61 -2.08 19.73
C ALA A 81 -3.74 -1.58 20.65
N ILE A 82 -4.63 -0.78 20.07
CA ILE A 82 -5.90 -0.41 20.68
C ILE A 82 -7.00 -1.34 20.12
N ASN A 83 -7.67 -2.10 20.98
CA ASN A 83 -8.78 -2.96 20.58
C ASN A 83 -10.12 -2.25 20.68
N ASP A 84 -10.24 -1.30 21.62
CA ASP A 84 -11.41 -0.43 21.73
C ASP A 84 -11.00 1.03 21.51
N VAL A 85 -11.18 1.50 20.28
CA VAL A 85 -10.88 2.89 19.88
C VAL A 85 -11.71 3.93 20.64
N ARG A 86 -12.80 3.53 21.32
CA ARG A 86 -13.58 4.44 22.17
C ARG A 86 -12.83 4.77 23.45
N ALA A 87 -11.96 3.87 23.92
CA ALA A 87 -11.13 4.08 25.10
C ALA A 87 -10.04 5.14 24.85
N GLY A 88 -9.52 5.24 23.63
CA GLY A 88 -8.49 6.21 23.27
C GLY A 88 -7.60 5.77 22.11
N THR A 89 -6.36 6.26 22.10
CA THR A 89 -5.32 5.89 21.12
C THR A 89 -4.03 5.54 21.83
N ILE A 90 -3.21 4.67 21.22
CA ILE A 90 -1.89 4.33 21.76
C ILE A 90 -0.83 4.42 20.66
N LYS A 91 0.31 5.03 21.00
CA LYS A 91 1.49 5.10 20.12
C LYS A 91 2.39 3.87 20.32
N PRO A 92 3.24 3.53 19.34
CA PRO A 92 4.23 2.45 19.50
C PRO A 92 5.16 2.61 20.71
N THR A 93 5.32 3.85 21.21
CA THR A 93 6.10 4.15 22.42
C THR A 93 5.38 3.80 23.73
N GLY A 94 4.16 3.25 23.68
CA GLY A 94 3.32 3.00 24.85
C GLY A 94 2.60 4.25 25.37
N LEU A 95 2.70 5.41 24.71
CA LEU A 95 1.93 6.61 25.09
C LEU A 95 0.47 6.42 24.71
N PHE A 96 -0.36 6.20 25.73
CA PHE A 96 -1.81 6.15 25.62
C PHE A 96 -2.41 7.52 25.87
N THR A 97 -3.40 7.91 25.06
CA THR A 97 -4.22 9.11 25.23
C THR A 97 -5.69 8.70 25.27
N ALA A 98 -6.37 9.03 26.36
CA ALA A 98 -7.75 8.65 26.61
C ALA A 98 -8.74 9.27 25.61
N GLY A 99 -9.85 8.58 25.36
CA GLY A 99 -10.95 9.06 24.55
C GLY A 99 -11.78 10.13 25.25
N ARG A 100 -12.80 10.62 24.55
CA ARG A 100 -13.74 11.66 25.05
C ARG A 100 -15.06 11.09 25.56
N LYS A 101 -15.20 9.77 25.57
CA LYS A 101 -16.38 9.09 26.08
C LYS A 101 -16.04 8.40 27.39
N PRO A 102 -16.64 8.78 28.52
CA PRO A 102 -16.45 8.05 29.77
C PRO A 102 -17.01 6.64 29.65
N GLY A 103 -16.39 5.71 30.36
CA GLY A 103 -16.79 4.30 30.39
C GLY A 103 -15.66 3.35 30.76
N ASP A 104 -16.07 2.11 30.98
CA ASP A 104 -15.18 0.98 31.27
C ASP A 104 -14.88 0.20 29.99
N PHE A 105 -13.60 0.00 29.72
CA PHE A 105 -13.09 -0.67 28.51
C PHE A 105 -12.15 -1.80 28.95
N PRO A 106 -12.69 -3.01 29.25
CA PRO A 106 -11.94 -4.07 29.94
C PRO A 106 -10.75 -4.64 29.15
N ASP A 107 -10.78 -4.56 27.82
CA ASP A 107 -9.72 -5.07 26.94
C ASP A 107 -9.19 -3.98 25.98
N ALA A 108 -9.18 -2.73 26.45
CA ALA A 108 -8.94 -1.56 25.60
C ALA A 108 -7.64 -1.62 24.81
N ILE A 109 -6.56 -2.07 25.44
CA ILE A 109 -5.20 -2.05 24.89
C ILE A 109 -4.60 -3.44 25.02
N THR A 110 -3.88 -3.87 23.99
CA THR A 110 -3.07 -5.09 24.01
C THR A 110 -1.64 -4.82 23.60
N VAL A 111 -0.73 -5.65 24.13
CA VAL A 111 0.64 -5.78 23.65
C VAL A 111 0.82 -7.19 23.12
N THR A 112 1.33 -7.30 21.91
CA THR A 112 1.65 -8.58 21.27
C THR A 112 3.15 -8.67 21.04
N VAL A 113 3.72 -9.83 21.35
CA VAL A 113 5.03 -10.25 20.87
C VAL A 113 4.84 -11.36 19.86
N VAL A 114 5.53 -11.26 18.74
CA VAL A 114 5.60 -12.32 17.71
C VAL A 114 6.99 -12.92 17.74
N GLN A 115 7.09 -14.20 18.08
CA GLN A 115 8.35 -14.93 18.09
C GLN A 115 8.36 -15.99 16.98
N LYS A 116 9.44 -16.02 16.20
CA LYS A 116 9.67 -17.08 15.23
C LYS A 116 10.40 -18.25 15.90
N THR A 117 9.76 -19.39 15.91
CA THR A 117 10.30 -20.67 16.38
C THR A 117 10.54 -21.61 15.20
N ASP A 118 11.21 -22.74 15.44
CA ASP A 118 11.39 -23.78 14.43
C ASP A 118 10.05 -24.38 13.97
N ASP A 119 9.04 -24.35 14.84
CA ASP A 119 7.67 -24.83 14.58
C ASP A 119 6.73 -23.75 13.98
N GLY A 120 7.24 -22.53 13.74
CA GLY A 120 6.47 -21.43 13.15
C GLY A 120 6.39 -20.17 14.02
N LEU A 121 5.40 -19.31 13.77
CA LEU A 121 5.20 -18.08 14.54
C LEU A 121 4.35 -18.33 15.78
N VAL A 122 4.86 -17.93 16.93
CA VAL A 122 4.17 -17.94 18.23
C VAL A 122 3.81 -16.51 18.61
N TYR A 123 2.59 -16.32 19.12
CA TYR A 123 2.08 -15.03 19.56
C TYR A 123 1.81 -15.08 21.06
N THR A 124 2.41 -14.16 21.80
CA THR A 124 2.07 -13.92 23.22
C THR A 124 1.40 -12.57 23.31
N VAL A 125 0.25 -12.51 23.99
CA VAL A 125 -0.56 -11.30 24.11
C VAL A 125 -0.86 -11.03 25.58
N SER A 126 -0.82 -9.76 25.97
CA SER A 126 -1.30 -9.27 27.26
C SER A 126 -2.21 -8.06 27.03
N SER A 127 -3.23 -7.89 27.87
CA SER A 127 -4.19 -6.78 27.78
C SER A 127 -4.20 -5.95 29.04
N VAL A 128 -4.59 -4.68 28.90
CA VAL A 128 -4.80 -3.77 30.04
C VAL A 128 -6.18 -3.09 29.91
N PRO A 129 -7.02 -3.14 30.97
CA PRO A 129 -8.28 -2.42 31.02
C PRO A 129 -8.05 -0.92 31.18
N VAL A 130 -8.93 -0.12 30.57
CA VAL A 130 -8.97 1.33 30.70
C VAL A 130 -10.34 1.76 31.22
N THR A 131 -10.37 2.62 32.23
CA THR A 131 -11.54 3.36 32.67
C THR A 131 -11.32 4.83 32.35
N VAL A 132 -12.20 5.40 31.54
CA VAL A 132 -12.20 6.84 31.25
C VAL A 132 -13.28 7.49 32.11
N VAL A 133 -12.89 8.47 32.93
CA VAL A 133 -13.80 9.18 33.84
C VAL A 133 -14.02 10.63 33.39
N GLY A 134 -15.08 11.25 33.90
CA GLY A 134 -15.48 12.63 33.58
C GLY A 134 -16.84 12.73 32.90
N ASP A 135 -17.29 13.96 32.65
CA ASP A 135 -18.54 14.24 31.96
C ASP A 135 -18.36 14.09 30.45
N ALA A 136 -19.21 13.28 29.82
CA ALA A 136 -19.16 13.07 28.38
C ALA A 136 -19.17 14.42 27.64
N LYS A 137 -18.03 14.77 27.01
CA LYS A 137 -17.98 15.89 26.09
C LYS A 137 -18.74 15.49 24.84
N GLN A 138 -19.94 16.03 24.67
CA GLN A 138 -20.69 15.87 23.42
C GLN A 138 -19.91 16.60 22.33
N ALA A 139 -19.54 15.88 21.26
CA ALA A 139 -19.07 16.52 20.04
C ALA A 139 -20.12 17.54 19.60
N SER A 140 -19.71 18.72 19.17
CA SER A 140 -20.62 19.69 18.56
C SER A 140 -20.26 19.82 17.08
N LEU A 141 -21.24 19.75 16.17
CA LEU A 141 -20.97 19.93 14.76
C LEU A 141 -20.46 21.36 14.54
N ALA A 142 -19.22 21.51 14.07
CA ALA A 142 -18.55 22.81 13.93
C ALA A 142 -18.10 23.12 12.50
N GLU A 143 -17.71 22.11 11.73
CA GLU A 143 -17.21 22.26 10.36
C GLU A 143 -17.66 21.09 9.48
N ILE A 144 -17.83 21.36 8.18
CA ILE A 144 -17.96 20.33 7.15
C ILE A 144 -16.91 20.63 6.08
N VAL A 145 -16.25 19.58 5.60
CA VAL A 145 -15.31 19.65 4.48
C VAL A 145 -15.81 18.79 3.34
N ILE A 146 -16.02 19.40 2.17
CA ILE A 146 -16.26 18.67 0.92
C ILE A 146 -14.94 18.14 0.34
N LEU A 147 -14.92 16.86 -0.02
CA LEU A 147 -13.81 16.18 -0.66
C LEU A 147 -14.17 15.70 -2.08
N PRO A 148 -13.31 15.97 -3.07
CA PRO A 148 -12.09 16.77 -2.98
C PRO A 148 -12.38 18.27 -2.85
N THR A 149 -11.45 19.02 -2.25
CA THR A 149 -11.60 20.47 -1.99
C THR A 149 -11.40 21.36 -3.22
N LYS A 150 -10.85 20.81 -4.31
CA LYS A 150 -10.62 21.50 -5.60
C LYS A 150 -10.90 20.54 -6.76
N PRO A 151 -12.14 20.12 -6.97
CA PRO A 151 -12.52 19.20 -8.04
C PRO A 151 -12.25 19.82 -9.42
N ALA A 152 -11.59 19.06 -10.28
CA ALA A 152 -11.53 19.31 -11.72
C ALA A 152 -12.15 18.11 -12.44
N VAL A 153 -13.18 18.36 -13.23
CA VAL A 153 -14.01 17.32 -13.86
C VAL A 153 -14.15 17.60 -15.34
N LEU A 154 -14.42 16.57 -16.14
CA LEU A 154 -14.70 16.72 -17.58
C LEU A 154 -16.21 16.81 -17.83
N THR A 155 -16.62 17.53 -18.88
CA THR A 155 -17.99 17.44 -19.38
C THR A 155 -18.35 15.98 -19.71
N GLY A 156 -19.52 15.51 -19.25
CA GLY A 156 -19.96 14.12 -19.39
C GLY A 156 -19.43 13.16 -18.33
N GLN A 157 -18.56 13.61 -17.42
CA GLN A 157 -18.04 12.77 -16.34
C GLN A 157 -19.07 12.56 -15.23
N LEU A 158 -19.08 11.34 -14.67
CA LEU A 158 -19.70 11.07 -13.37
C LEU A 158 -18.66 11.24 -12.26
N TYR A 159 -18.91 12.14 -11.31
CA TYR A 159 -17.96 12.48 -10.24
C TYR A 159 -18.56 12.33 -8.85
N ARG A 160 -17.78 11.86 -7.86
CA ARG A 160 -18.26 11.61 -6.49
C ARG A 160 -17.65 12.59 -5.49
N PHE A 161 -18.49 13.41 -4.89
CA PHE A 161 -18.18 14.29 -3.76
C PHE A 161 -18.45 13.59 -2.44
N ARG A 162 -17.53 13.63 -1.48
CA ARG A 162 -17.72 13.17 -0.10
C ARG A 162 -17.76 14.38 0.85
N ALA A 163 -18.40 14.22 2.00
CA ALA A 163 -18.36 15.21 3.06
C ALA A 163 -17.87 14.54 4.35
N VAL A 164 -17.03 15.25 5.10
CA VAL A 164 -16.59 14.86 6.44
C VAL A 164 -16.88 16.03 7.37
N ALA A 165 -17.55 15.75 8.47
CA ALA A 165 -17.90 16.73 9.48
C ALA A 165 -16.94 16.63 10.67
N TYR A 166 -16.56 17.78 11.22
CA TYR A 166 -15.66 17.90 12.33
C TYR A 166 -16.28 18.69 13.49
N ASP A 167 -15.85 18.37 14.71
CA ASP A 167 -16.15 19.14 15.91
C ASP A 167 -15.20 20.32 16.08
N GLU A 168 -15.43 21.14 17.11
CA GLU A 168 -14.65 22.35 17.37
C GLU A 168 -13.16 22.07 17.69
N HIS A 169 -12.79 20.80 17.86
CA HIS A 169 -11.43 20.34 18.09
C HIS A 169 -10.84 19.60 16.87
N GLY A 170 -11.55 19.57 15.73
CA GLY A 170 -11.10 18.90 14.52
C GLY A 170 -11.26 17.38 14.52
N LEU A 171 -12.07 16.81 15.42
CA LEU A 171 -12.38 15.37 15.40
C LEU A 171 -13.61 15.10 14.53
N VAL A 172 -13.61 13.96 13.83
CA VAL A 172 -14.74 13.57 12.98
C VAL A 172 -16.00 13.35 13.83
N VAL A 173 -17.11 13.97 13.44
CA VAL A 173 -18.43 13.75 14.02
C VAL A 173 -19.12 12.63 13.23
N PRO A 174 -19.30 11.42 13.80
CA PRO A 174 -20.00 10.35 13.11
C PRO A 174 -21.53 10.58 13.10
N GLY A 175 -22.20 10.04 12.08
CA GLY A 175 -23.67 10.04 11.99
C GLY A 175 -24.30 11.36 11.53
N VAL A 176 -23.51 12.31 11.04
CA VAL A 176 -24.03 13.52 10.38
C VAL A 176 -24.79 13.14 9.11
N SER A 177 -26.01 13.65 8.94
CA SER A 177 -26.77 13.50 7.71
C SER A 177 -26.41 14.62 6.74
N TYR A 178 -26.12 14.28 5.50
CA TYR A 178 -25.74 15.25 4.47
C TYR A 178 -26.83 15.40 3.41
N GLU A 179 -27.15 16.64 3.08
CA GLU A 179 -28.00 17.02 1.97
C GLU A 179 -27.15 17.77 0.93
N TRP A 180 -27.14 17.26 -0.30
CA TRP A 180 -26.33 17.77 -1.39
C TRP A 180 -27.17 18.63 -2.34
N SER A 181 -26.60 19.71 -2.84
CA SER A 181 -27.23 20.54 -3.86
C SER A 181 -26.18 21.15 -4.80
N ILE A 182 -26.63 21.57 -5.97
CA ILE A 182 -25.84 22.38 -6.90
C ILE A 182 -26.47 23.75 -7.00
N LYS A 183 -25.62 24.78 -6.98
CA LYS A 183 -26.05 26.18 -7.06
C LYS A 183 -26.51 26.55 -8.47
N ASP A 184 -25.77 26.08 -9.46
CA ASP A 184 -26.07 26.26 -10.88
C ASP A 184 -26.49 24.92 -11.51
N GLN A 185 -27.76 24.83 -11.91
CA GLN A 185 -28.33 23.62 -12.51
C GLN A 185 -27.78 23.33 -13.91
N SER A 186 -27.11 24.29 -14.57
CA SER A 186 -26.39 24.02 -15.81
C SER A 186 -25.17 23.12 -15.61
N MET A 187 -24.69 23.00 -14.37
CA MET A 187 -23.53 22.16 -14.04
C MET A 187 -23.80 20.66 -14.26
N GLY A 188 -25.04 20.22 -14.05
CA GLY A 188 -25.40 18.81 -14.13
C GLY A 188 -26.54 18.42 -13.21
N GLU A 189 -26.59 17.13 -12.88
CA GLU A 189 -27.51 16.57 -11.89
C GLU A 189 -26.72 15.96 -10.73
N LEU A 190 -27.05 16.35 -9.49
CA LEU A 190 -26.43 15.82 -8.27
C LEU A 190 -27.45 15.03 -7.47
N ASN A 191 -27.14 13.78 -7.17
CA ASN A 191 -28.03 12.93 -6.36
C ASN A 191 -27.75 13.04 -4.85
N SER A 192 -28.64 12.45 -4.04
CA SER A 192 -28.57 12.52 -2.57
C SER A 192 -27.36 11.84 -1.95
N ILE A 193 -26.64 11.01 -2.70
CA ILE A 193 -25.42 10.33 -2.25
C ILE A 193 -24.14 11.03 -2.77
N GLY A 194 -24.25 12.22 -3.35
CA GLY A 194 -23.11 13.05 -3.75
C GLY A 194 -22.45 12.68 -5.09
N TYR A 195 -23.17 12.01 -5.99
CA TYR A 195 -22.70 11.81 -7.37
C TYR A 195 -23.24 12.89 -8.30
N LEU A 196 -22.33 13.63 -8.95
CA LEU A 196 -22.60 14.64 -9.95
C LEU A 196 -22.41 14.05 -11.36
N SER A 197 -23.47 14.05 -12.15
CA SER A 197 -23.42 13.83 -13.61
C SER A 197 -23.19 15.17 -14.31
N VAL A 198 -21.98 15.42 -14.79
CA VAL A 198 -21.58 16.74 -15.31
C VAL A 198 -22.10 16.95 -16.73
N SER A 199 -22.89 18.00 -16.95
CA SER A 199 -23.34 18.44 -18.28
C SER A 199 -22.91 19.86 -18.63
N ALA A 200 -22.14 20.50 -17.75
CA ALA A 200 -21.71 21.89 -17.90
C ALA A 200 -20.74 22.11 -19.06
N GLN A 201 -20.74 23.34 -19.58
CA GLN A 201 -19.65 23.82 -20.43
C GLN A 201 -18.38 24.05 -19.61
N PRO A 202 -17.19 24.01 -20.26
CA PRO A 202 -15.92 24.28 -19.59
C PRO A 202 -15.91 25.66 -18.90
N GLY A 203 -15.42 25.71 -17.67
CA GLY A 203 -15.38 26.91 -16.84
C GLY A 203 -15.29 26.60 -15.35
N THR A 204 -15.23 27.64 -14.52
CA THR A 204 -15.25 27.52 -13.06
C THR A 204 -16.62 27.92 -12.53
N TYR A 205 -17.26 27.01 -11.80
CA TYR A 205 -18.55 27.20 -11.15
C TYR A 205 -18.32 27.47 -9.67
N ILE A 206 -18.43 28.74 -9.28
CA ILE A 206 -18.19 29.20 -7.91
C ILE A 206 -19.30 28.74 -6.97
N ASP A 207 -18.94 28.10 -5.86
CA ASP A 207 -19.85 27.36 -4.97
C ASP A 207 -20.70 26.33 -5.73
N GLY A 208 -20.13 25.71 -6.77
CA GLY A 208 -20.85 24.84 -7.69
C GLY A 208 -21.59 23.71 -6.98
N VAL A 209 -20.94 23.07 -6.00
CA VAL A 209 -21.55 22.06 -5.12
C VAL A 209 -21.61 22.59 -3.70
N THR A 210 -22.77 22.43 -3.07
CA THR A 210 -23.01 22.76 -1.68
C THR A 210 -23.44 21.51 -0.92
N VAL A 211 -23.01 21.38 0.32
CA VAL A 211 -23.48 20.35 1.25
C VAL A 211 -23.99 21.00 2.52
N MET A 212 -25.14 20.56 3.01
CA MET A 212 -25.67 20.91 4.32
C MET A 212 -25.63 19.67 5.21
N GLY A 213 -24.90 19.74 6.31
CA GLY A 213 -24.86 18.70 7.33
C GLY A 213 -25.78 19.04 8.48
N ARG A 214 -26.54 18.04 8.94
CA ARG A 214 -27.40 18.14 10.13
C ARG A 214 -27.00 17.11 11.17
N TRP A 215 -26.88 17.54 12.41
CA TRP A 215 -26.57 16.67 13.53
C TRP A 215 -27.06 17.28 14.85
N ASN A 216 -27.86 16.53 15.62
CA ASN A 216 -28.44 16.97 16.90
C ASN A 216 -29.11 18.36 16.86
N GLY A 217 -29.80 18.70 15.76
CA GLY A 217 -30.47 19.98 15.58
C GLY A 217 -29.57 21.14 15.17
N ILE A 218 -28.26 20.92 15.03
CA ILE A 218 -27.32 21.88 14.43
C ILE A 218 -27.30 21.64 12.92
N GLU A 219 -27.30 22.73 12.15
CA GLU A 219 -27.14 22.73 10.69
C GLU A 219 -25.95 23.60 10.29
N ILE A 220 -25.05 23.05 9.49
CA ILE A 220 -23.91 23.75 8.90
C ILE A 220 -23.89 23.49 7.40
N THR A 221 -23.46 24.47 6.62
CA THR A 221 -23.32 24.38 5.18
C THR A 221 -21.88 24.67 4.78
N ASP A 222 -21.37 23.91 3.82
CA ASP A 222 -20.10 24.16 3.13
C ASP A 222 -20.31 24.14 1.61
N SER A 223 -19.45 24.83 0.86
CA SER A 223 -19.50 24.90 -0.61
C SER A 223 -18.11 24.75 -1.22
N VAL A 224 -18.06 24.18 -2.43
CA VAL A 224 -16.83 24.01 -3.18
C VAL A 224 -16.99 24.48 -4.63
N ASP A 225 -15.97 25.18 -5.12
CA ASP A 225 -15.85 25.55 -6.52
C ASP A 225 -15.59 24.31 -7.37
N VAL A 226 -16.24 24.22 -8.54
CA VAL A 226 -16.02 23.13 -9.49
C VAL A 226 -15.44 23.66 -10.79
N THR A 227 -14.27 23.17 -11.16
CA THR A 227 -13.70 23.46 -12.49
C THR A 227 -14.12 22.36 -13.46
N VAL A 228 -14.91 22.73 -14.46
CA VAL A 228 -15.26 21.86 -15.58
C VAL A 228 -14.26 22.12 -16.70
N LEU A 229 -13.58 21.07 -17.12
CA LEU A 229 -12.61 21.06 -18.20
C LEU A 229 -13.28 20.55 -19.47
N ASP A 230 -12.80 21.06 -20.60
CA ASP A 230 -13.23 20.57 -21.89
C ASP A 230 -12.76 19.13 -22.11
N VAL A 231 -13.57 18.34 -22.80
CA VAL A 231 -13.12 17.04 -23.29
C VAL A 231 -12.24 17.34 -24.50
N PRO A 232 -10.95 16.93 -24.51
CA PRO A 232 -10.10 17.17 -25.68
C PRO A 232 -10.83 16.69 -26.93
N ASN A 233 -11.07 17.61 -27.87
CA ASN A 233 -11.86 17.33 -29.06
C ASN A 233 -11.26 16.09 -29.75
N SER A 234 -12.03 15.01 -29.81
CA SER A 234 -11.60 13.73 -30.41
C SER A 234 -11.21 13.88 -31.88
N LYS A 235 -11.58 14.99 -32.51
CA LYS A 235 -11.30 15.30 -33.92
C LYS A 235 -10.09 16.22 -34.15
N GLU A 236 -9.61 16.93 -33.13
CA GLU A 236 -8.57 17.94 -33.31
C GLU A 236 -7.15 17.44 -33.01
N ASN A 237 -7.03 16.35 -32.24
CA ASN A 237 -5.76 15.65 -32.00
C ASN A 237 -5.81 14.24 -32.58
N LEU A 238 -5.55 14.12 -33.87
CA LEU A 238 -5.49 12.84 -34.58
C LEU A 238 -4.05 12.36 -34.72
N THR A 239 -3.80 11.10 -34.38
CA THR A 239 -2.54 10.41 -34.70
C THR A 239 -2.85 9.21 -35.60
N VAL A 240 -2.01 8.97 -36.60
CA VAL A 240 -2.10 7.76 -37.44
C VAL A 240 -1.10 6.74 -36.90
N GLN A 241 -1.57 5.55 -36.56
CA GLN A 241 -0.71 4.43 -36.21
C GLN A 241 -0.70 3.39 -37.32
N VAL A 242 0.50 2.96 -37.73
CA VAL A 242 0.72 1.92 -38.74
C VAL A 242 1.23 0.65 -38.07
N LEU A 243 0.69 -0.50 -38.47
CA LEU A 243 1.07 -1.82 -37.99
C LEU A 243 1.46 -2.74 -39.18
N PRO A 244 2.55 -3.51 -39.06
CA PRO A 244 3.56 -3.42 -37.99
C PRO A 244 4.36 -2.11 -38.05
N GLN A 245 4.80 -1.59 -36.90
CA GLN A 245 5.60 -0.35 -36.83
C GLN A 245 7.04 -0.52 -37.34
N ARG A 246 7.54 -1.75 -37.35
CA ARG A 246 8.87 -2.13 -37.86
C ARG A 246 8.77 -3.52 -38.45
N PHE A 247 9.39 -3.71 -39.60
CA PHE A 247 9.44 -4.99 -40.28
C PHE A 247 10.74 -5.10 -41.09
N GLN A 248 11.10 -6.34 -41.42
CA GLN A 248 12.07 -6.68 -42.46
C GLN A 248 11.33 -7.55 -43.46
N ILE A 249 11.66 -7.40 -44.74
CA ILE A 249 11.03 -8.13 -45.83
C ILE A 249 12.13 -8.52 -46.81
N ASP A 250 12.09 -9.75 -47.31
CA ASP A 250 13.06 -10.22 -48.30
C ASP A 250 12.66 -9.78 -49.71
N HIS A 251 13.62 -9.82 -50.64
CA HIS A 251 13.38 -9.35 -52.01
C HIS A 251 12.32 -10.20 -52.71
N GLY A 252 11.24 -9.54 -53.14
CA GLY A 252 10.13 -10.15 -53.89
C GLY A 252 9.02 -10.72 -53.01
N GLU A 253 9.06 -10.50 -51.70
CA GLU A 253 7.96 -10.82 -50.80
C GLU A 253 6.95 -9.66 -50.68
N ASP A 254 5.73 -10.00 -50.27
CA ASP A 254 4.64 -9.06 -50.02
C ASP A 254 4.38 -8.88 -48.53
N MET A 255 4.07 -7.65 -48.10
CA MET A 255 3.71 -7.32 -46.70
C MET A 255 2.42 -6.48 -46.68
N GLN A 256 1.49 -6.85 -45.80
CA GLN A 256 0.29 -6.04 -45.56
C GLN A 256 0.51 -5.07 -44.40
N LEU A 257 0.33 -3.78 -44.66
CA LEU A 257 0.31 -2.74 -43.65
C LEU A 257 -1.14 -2.34 -43.34
N ARG A 258 -1.42 -2.09 -42.07
CA ARG A 258 -2.70 -1.54 -41.62
C ARG A 258 -2.45 -0.22 -40.91
N ALA A 259 -3.23 0.80 -41.25
CA ALA A 259 -3.24 2.06 -40.52
C ALA A 259 -4.59 2.30 -39.85
N VAL A 260 -4.55 2.96 -38.71
CA VAL A 260 -5.73 3.43 -37.98
C VAL A 260 -5.52 4.86 -37.51
N ALA A 261 -6.57 5.67 -37.57
CA ALA A 261 -6.59 7.00 -36.96
C ALA A 261 -7.13 6.88 -35.53
N ILE A 262 -6.37 7.42 -34.57
CA ILE A 262 -6.75 7.48 -33.16
C ILE A 262 -6.77 8.93 -32.68
N ASN A 263 -7.66 9.23 -31.74
CA ASN A 263 -7.73 10.55 -31.11
C ASN A 263 -6.77 10.70 -29.92
N GLY A 264 -6.72 11.90 -29.32
CA GLY A 264 -5.93 12.18 -28.11
C GLY A 264 -6.32 11.36 -26.87
N LEU A 265 -7.44 10.64 -26.90
CA LEU A 265 -7.90 9.71 -25.86
C LEU A 265 -7.57 8.25 -26.21
N GLY A 266 -6.94 7.98 -27.37
CA GLY A 266 -6.59 6.64 -27.86
C GLY A 266 -7.73 5.87 -28.53
N GLU A 267 -8.88 6.51 -28.79
CA GLU A 267 -10.03 5.86 -29.43
C GLU A 267 -9.91 5.87 -30.95
N LEU A 268 -10.43 4.82 -31.60
CA LEU A 268 -10.48 4.71 -33.06
C LEU A 268 -11.50 5.69 -33.65
N ILE A 269 -11.07 6.45 -34.65
CA ILE A 269 -11.97 7.35 -35.40
C ILE A 269 -12.51 6.63 -36.64
N ALA A 270 -13.82 6.36 -36.63
CA ALA A 270 -14.53 5.79 -37.77
C ALA A 270 -14.70 6.82 -38.90
N GLY A 271 -14.58 6.37 -40.15
CA GLY A 271 -14.75 7.22 -41.34
C GLY A 271 -13.56 8.12 -41.69
N ALA A 272 -12.40 7.94 -41.04
CA ALA A 272 -11.17 8.62 -41.43
C ALA A 272 -10.66 8.10 -42.78
N GLU A 273 -10.39 9.01 -43.73
CA GLU A 273 -9.71 8.66 -44.98
C GLU A 273 -8.20 8.60 -44.76
N ILE A 274 -7.60 7.43 -44.98
CA ILE A 274 -6.15 7.24 -44.90
C ILE A 274 -5.59 7.18 -46.32
N ARG A 275 -4.62 8.06 -46.61
CA ARG A 275 -3.90 8.08 -47.89
C ARG A 275 -2.49 7.56 -47.68
N TRP A 276 -2.10 6.60 -48.51
CA TRP A 276 -0.76 6.02 -48.52
C TRP A 276 0.04 6.59 -49.68
N SER A 277 1.33 6.79 -49.47
CA SER A 277 2.28 7.16 -50.52
C SER A 277 3.61 6.47 -50.28
N MET A 278 4.24 5.99 -51.36
CA MET A 278 5.59 5.43 -51.32
C MET A 278 6.59 6.50 -51.78
N GLU A 279 7.51 6.91 -50.90
CA GLU A 279 8.52 7.91 -51.25
C GLU A 279 9.66 7.33 -52.12
N ALA A 280 9.96 6.05 -51.95
CA ALA A 280 11.02 5.33 -52.67
C ALA A 280 10.42 4.18 -53.50
N PRO A 281 10.01 4.41 -54.76
CA PRO A 281 9.34 3.41 -55.58
C PRO A 281 10.19 2.16 -55.90
N LEU A 282 11.51 2.25 -55.73
CA LEU A 282 12.42 1.12 -55.88
C LEU A 282 12.35 0.14 -54.68
N ALA A 283 11.80 0.57 -53.55
CA ALA A 283 11.61 -0.25 -52.36
C ALA A 283 10.28 -1.03 -52.37
N GLY A 284 9.36 -0.67 -53.27
CA GLY A 284 8.04 -1.29 -53.40
C GLY A 284 7.03 -0.35 -54.07
N SER A 285 5.79 -0.82 -54.19
CA SER A 285 4.65 -0.07 -54.78
C SER A 285 3.40 -0.21 -53.95
#